data_AF-A0A5J4Q5E0-F1
#
_entry.id   AF-A0A5J4Q5E0-F1
#
_cell.length_a   1.000
_cell.length_b   1.000
_cell.length_c   1.000
_cell.angle_alpha   90.00
_cell.angle_beta   90.00
_cell.angle_gamma   90.00
#
_symmetry.space_group_name_H-M   'P 1'
#
loop_
_entity.id
_entity.type
_entity.pdbx_description
1 polymer ?
#
loop_
_entity_poly.entity_id
_entity_poly.type
_entity_poly.pdbx_seq_one_letter_code
_entity_poly.pdbx_strand_id
1 'polypeptide(L)'
;MKKYGTILWTIVSLIVTAACNNDIIPDNPPVKELGEEWYAGGVNGTIFNATSNAYSQSMPAIDADPALYKQFMRGEQIFEKSFVSTEGMGYSGLGPVYIRKSCIACHPSYGGRSKRVDKFDTS
;
A
#
# COMPACT_ATOMS: atom_id res chain seq x y z
N MET A 1 17.54 5.64 50.32
CA MET A 1 16.37 5.87 49.42
C MET A 1 16.74 5.92 47.94
N LYS A 2 17.78 6.66 47.52
CA LYS A 2 18.21 6.75 46.10
C LYS A 2 18.58 5.40 45.42
N LYS A 3 19.23 4.48 46.15
CA LYS A 3 19.71 3.19 45.59
C LYS A 3 18.59 2.22 45.21
N TYR A 4 17.48 2.23 45.95
CA TYR A 4 16.30 1.40 45.64
C TYR A 4 15.50 1.97 44.46
N GLY A 5 15.48 3.29 44.30
CA GLY A 5 14.86 3.94 43.13
C GLY A 5 15.57 3.61 41.82
N THR A 6 16.90 3.56 41.82
CA THR A 6 17.68 3.15 40.63
C THR A 6 17.49 1.67 40.27
N ILE A 7 17.35 0.78 41.25
CA ILE A 7 17.10 -0.65 41.02
C ILE A 7 15.68 -0.89 40.49
N LEU A 8 14.70 -0.15 41.02
CA LEU A 8 13.33 -0.20 40.52
C LEU A 8 13.26 0.28 39.06
N TRP A 9 14.01 1.32 38.71
CA TRP A 9 14.01 1.88 37.35
C TRP A 9 14.69 0.96 36.32
N THR A 10 15.76 0.25 36.70
CA THR A 10 16.40 -0.74 35.82
C THR A 10 15.54 -1.98 35.61
N ILE A 11 14.81 -2.45 36.64
CA ILE A 11 13.89 -3.58 36.52
C ILE A 11 12.71 -3.23 35.62
N VAL A 12 12.13 -2.03 35.77
CA VAL A 12 11.03 -1.57 34.89
C VAL A 12 11.50 -1.46 33.43
N SER A 13 12.70 -0.93 33.18
CA SER A 13 13.26 -0.85 31.82
C SER A 13 13.46 -2.24 31.18
N LEU A 14 13.88 -3.24 31.97
CA LEU A 14 14.07 -4.62 31.49
C LEU A 14 12.73 -5.34 31.22
N ILE A 15 11.66 -5.01 31.95
CA ILE A 15 10.32 -5.56 31.70
C ILE A 15 9.72 -4.98 30.41
N VAL A 16 9.99 -3.71 30.10
CA VAL A 16 9.49 -3.05 28.88
C VAL A 16 10.11 -3.66 27.61
N THR A 17 11.37 -4.08 27.63
CA THR A 17 12.00 -4.72 26.46
C THR A 17 11.54 -6.16 26.23
N ALA A 18 11.16 -6.89 27.28
CA ALA A 18 10.62 -8.25 27.17
C ALA A 18 9.15 -8.28 26.70
N ALA A 19 8.43 -7.16 26.77
CA ALA A 19 7.05 -7.03 26.29
C ALA A 19 6.95 -6.92 24.76
N CYS A 20 8.07 -6.71 24.06
CA CYS A 20 8.14 -6.84 22.60
C CYS A 20 8.28 -8.32 22.22
N ASN A 21 7.22 -9.10 22.49
CA ASN A 21 7.10 -10.38 21.82
C ASN A 21 6.65 -10.10 20.39
N ASN A 22 7.43 -10.55 19.41
CA ASN A 22 6.99 -10.55 18.04
C ASN A 22 5.89 -11.61 17.95
N ASP A 23 4.63 -11.21 18.05
CA ASP A 23 3.53 -12.05 17.63
C ASP A 23 3.80 -12.40 16.17
N ILE A 24 4.18 -13.65 15.92
CA ILE A 24 4.29 -14.21 14.57
C ILE A 24 2.85 -14.35 14.10
N ILE A 25 2.27 -13.24 13.65
CA ILE A 25 1.07 -13.26 12.82
C ILE A 25 1.56 -13.92 11.53
N PRO A 26 1.05 -15.11 11.17
CA PRO A 26 1.39 -15.68 9.87
C PRO A 26 0.99 -14.66 8.80
N ASP A 27 1.98 -14.15 8.06
CA ASP A 27 1.79 -13.13 7.02
C ASP A 27 0.72 -13.54 5.98
N ASN A 28 0.45 -14.85 5.89
CA ASN A 28 -0.68 -15.41 5.18
C ASN A 28 -1.53 -16.31 6.10
N PRO A 29 -2.73 -15.86 6.55
CA PRO A 29 -3.71 -16.81 7.06
C PRO A 29 -4.00 -17.88 6.00
N PRO A 30 -4.37 -19.11 6.40
CA PRO A 30 -4.70 -20.16 5.44
C PRO A 30 -5.79 -19.65 4.50
N VAL A 31 -5.47 -19.59 3.20
CA VAL A 31 -6.42 -19.24 2.15
C VAL A 31 -7.52 -20.28 2.23
N LYS A 32 -8.70 -19.87 2.70
CA LYS A 32 -9.90 -20.70 2.58
C LYS A 32 -10.12 -20.86 1.08
N GLU A 33 -9.92 -22.06 0.54
CA GLU A 33 -10.25 -22.37 -0.85
C GLU A 33 -11.73 -22.01 -1.07
N LEU A 34 -11.96 -20.97 -1.86
CA LEU A 34 -13.29 -20.51 -2.25
C LEU A 34 -13.71 -21.22 -3.54
N GLY A 35 -15.00 -21.27 -3.83
CA GLY A 35 -15.48 -21.75 -5.13
C GLY A 35 -14.94 -20.89 -6.28
N GLU A 36 -14.87 -21.45 -7.49
CA GLU A 36 -14.35 -20.78 -8.69
C GLU A 36 -15.09 -19.46 -8.98
N GLU A 37 -16.36 -19.34 -8.59
CA GLU A 37 -17.18 -18.15 -8.75
C GLU A 37 -16.64 -16.92 -8.00
N TRP A 38 -15.79 -17.12 -6.98
CA TRP A 38 -15.17 -16.02 -6.22
C TRP A 38 -13.91 -15.46 -6.86
N TYR A 39 -13.35 -16.14 -7.87
CA TYR A 39 -12.13 -15.76 -8.55
C TYR A 39 -12.43 -15.08 -9.88
N ALA A 40 -12.90 -13.83 -9.85
CA ALA A 40 -13.26 -13.08 -11.05
C ALA A 40 -12.11 -12.96 -12.08
N GLY A 41 -10.85 -12.95 -11.62
CA GLY A 41 -9.65 -12.98 -12.46
C GLY A 41 -8.94 -14.34 -12.51
N GLY A 42 -9.58 -15.41 -12.04
CA GLY A 42 -8.94 -16.70 -11.77
C GLY A 42 -8.04 -16.66 -10.52
N VAL A 43 -7.49 -17.83 -10.15
CA VAL A 43 -6.66 -17.99 -8.94
C VAL A 43 -5.46 -17.04 -8.93
N ASN A 44 -4.82 -16.84 -10.08
CA ASN A 44 -3.63 -16.02 -10.19
C ASN A 44 -3.91 -14.53 -10.47
N GLY A 45 -5.16 -14.17 -10.77
CA GLY A 45 -5.57 -12.80 -11.08
C GLY A 45 -6.43 -12.15 -10.00
N THR A 46 -6.75 -12.87 -8.92
CA THR A 46 -7.63 -12.39 -7.84
C THR A 46 -6.86 -12.32 -6.53
N ILE A 47 -7.01 -11.20 -5.81
CA ILE A 47 -6.51 -11.04 -4.44
C ILE A 47 -7.68 -10.72 -3.53
N PHE A 48 -7.72 -11.38 -2.38
CA PHE A 48 -8.72 -11.11 -1.34
C PHE A 48 -8.15 -10.14 -0.30
N ASN A 49 -8.08 -8.86 -0.67
CA ASN A 49 -7.73 -7.79 0.26
C ASN A 49 -8.87 -6.78 0.35
N ALA A 50 -9.51 -6.70 1.53
CA ALA A 50 -10.61 -5.76 1.80
C ALA A 50 -10.15 -4.44 2.45
N THR A 51 -8.84 -4.22 2.56
CA THR A 51 -8.28 -3.01 3.17
C THR A 51 -8.27 -1.83 2.20
N SER A 52 -7.75 -0.71 2.70
CA SER A 52 -7.45 0.49 1.93
C SER A 52 -6.61 0.30 0.67
N ASN A 53 -5.84 -0.78 0.63
CA ASN A 53 -4.77 -0.96 -0.34
C ASN A 53 -5.15 -2.03 -1.38
N ALA A 54 -6.42 -2.42 -1.47
CA ALA A 54 -6.90 -3.46 -2.38
C ALA A 54 -6.51 -3.20 -3.85
N TYR A 55 -6.51 -1.92 -4.26
CA TYR A 55 -6.23 -1.52 -5.65
C TYR A 55 -4.77 -1.17 -5.92
N SER A 56 -3.91 -1.18 -4.89
CA SER A 56 -2.48 -0.89 -5.03
C SER A 56 -1.63 -2.17 -5.01
N GLN A 57 -2.26 -3.35 -4.97
CA GLN A 57 -1.57 -4.63 -4.90
C GLN A 57 -1.50 -5.29 -6.27
N SER A 58 -0.35 -5.87 -6.57
CA SER A 58 -0.11 -6.70 -7.75
C SER A 58 -0.78 -8.07 -7.59
N MET A 59 -1.33 -8.60 -8.68
CA MET A 59 -1.91 -9.95 -8.68
C MET A 59 -0.84 -11.04 -8.54
N PRO A 60 -1.17 -12.24 -8.03
CA PRO A 60 -0.21 -13.33 -7.86
C PRO A 60 0.58 -13.70 -9.13
N ALA A 61 -0.05 -13.63 -10.31
CA ALA A 61 0.62 -13.86 -11.59
C ALA A 61 1.77 -12.87 -11.86
N ILE A 62 1.63 -11.62 -11.41
CA ILE A 62 2.64 -10.58 -11.55
C ILE A 62 3.77 -10.82 -10.55
N ASP A 63 3.45 -11.16 -9.31
CA ASP A 63 4.45 -11.40 -8.26
C ASP A 63 5.31 -12.63 -8.55
N ALA A 64 4.74 -13.65 -9.20
CA ALA A 64 5.44 -14.87 -9.57
C ALA A 64 6.48 -14.66 -10.70
N ASP A 65 6.37 -13.60 -11.50
CA ASP A 65 7.29 -13.29 -12.60
C ASP A 65 8.09 -12.01 -12.30
N PRO A 66 9.41 -12.10 -12.05
CA PRO A 66 10.25 -10.93 -11.76
C PRO A 66 10.22 -9.84 -12.84
N ALA A 67 10.03 -10.20 -14.11
CA ALA A 67 9.94 -9.24 -15.20
C ALA A 67 8.61 -8.48 -15.16
N LEU A 68 7.50 -9.18 -14.89
CA LEU A 68 6.18 -8.54 -14.72
C LEU A 68 6.14 -7.69 -13.46
N TYR A 69 6.66 -8.19 -12.34
CA TYR A 69 6.75 -7.43 -11.10
C TYR A 69 7.53 -6.13 -11.28
N LYS A 70 8.67 -6.19 -12.00
CA LYS A 70 9.45 -4.98 -12.32
C LYS A 70 8.65 -3.99 -13.18
N GLN A 71 7.86 -4.47 -14.13
CA GLN A 71 7.00 -3.60 -14.95
C GLN A 71 5.88 -2.97 -14.12
N PHE A 72 5.26 -3.75 -13.23
CA PHE A 72 4.25 -3.26 -12.29
C PHE A 72 4.83 -2.14 -11.41
N MET A 73 5.96 -2.37 -10.75
CA MET A 73 6.62 -1.36 -9.90
C MET A 73 7.03 -0.10 -10.69
N ARG A 74 7.35 -0.23 -11.98
CA ARG A 74 7.58 0.93 -12.85
C ARG A 74 6.29 1.71 -13.11
N GLY A 75 5.17 1.02 -13.31
CA GLY A 75 3.84 1.64 -13.41
C GLY A 75 3.49 2.42 -12.15
N GLU A 76 3.69 1.82 -10.97
CA GLU A 76 3.47 2.46 -9.66
C GLU A 76 4.27 3.76 -9.54
N GLN A 77 5.56 3.73 -9.89
CA GLN A 77 6.41 4.92 -9.89
C GLN A 77 5.87 6.04 -10.79
N ILE A 78 5.30 5.71 -11.95
CA ILE A 78 4.71 6.70 -12.86
C ILE A 78 3.39 7.23 -12.29
N PHE A 79 2.55 6.36 -11.72
CA PHE A 79 1.23 6.71 -11.23
C PHE A 79 1.27 7.71 -10.05
N GLU A 80 2.22 7.52 -9.13
CA GLU A 80 2.39 8.39 -7.95
C GLU A 80 3.15 9.68 -8.25
N LYS A 81 3.86 9.76 -9.39
CA LYS A 81 4.72 10.89 -9.67
C LYS A 81 3.95 12.11 -10.17
N SER A 82 4.50 13.28 -9.86
CA SER A 82 4.13 14.52 -10.53
C SER A 82 4.97 14.71 -11.79
N PHE A 83 4.29 14.84 -12.92
CA PHE A 83 4.86 15.21 -14.20
C PHE A 83 5.31 16.68 -14.20
N VAL A 84 6.27 17.01 -15.06
CA VAL A 84 6.75 18.38 -15.28
C VAL A 84 6.64 18.81 -16.74
N SER A 85 6.46 20.11 -16.97
CA SER A 85 6.41 20.69 -18.32
C SER A 85 7.80 20.90 -18.93
N THR A 86 8.85 20.87 -18.11
CA THR A 86 10.23 21.06 -18.57
C THR A 86 10.70 19.83 -19.34
N GLU A 87 11.07 20.01 -20.60
CA GLU A 87 11.62 18.95 -21.44
C GLU A 87 12.96 18.42 -20.92
N GLY A 88 13.27 17.15 -21.21
CA GLY A 88 14.54 16.52 -20.84
C GLY A 88 14.67 16.13 -19.35
N MET A 89 13.71 16.54 -18.51
CA MET A 89 13.63 16.11 -17.11
C MET A 89 12.89 14.77 -16.99
N GLY A 90 13.16 14.03 -15.91
CA GLY A 90 12.39 12.83 -15.58
C GLY A 90 10.91 13.15 -15.40
N TYR A 91 10.03 12.33 -15.97
CA TYR A 91 8.57 12.54 -15.98
C TYR A 91 8.16 13.85 -16.68
N SER A 92 8.91 14.25 -17.70
CA SER A 92 8.50 15.30 -18.65
C SER A 92 7.41 14.80 -19.59
N GLY A 93 6.64 15.73 -20.17
CA GLY A 93 5.61 15.40 -21.17
C GLY A 93 4.17 15.60 -20.71
N LEU A 94 3.88 16.59 -19.86
CA LEU A 94 2.50 17.06 -19.76
C LEU A 94 2.03 17.57 -21.12
N GLY A 95 0.99 16.93 -21.66
CA GLY A 95 0.34 17.37 -22.89
C GLY A 95 -0.23 18.79 -22.76
N PRO A 96 -0.61 19.42 -23.89
CA PRO A 96 -0.97 20.85 -23.94
C PRO A 96 -2.20 21.25 -23.11
N VAL A 97 -3.04 20.28 -22.72
CA VAL A 97 -4.24 20.51 -21.91
C VAL A 97 -4.22 19.54 -20.74
N TYR A 98 -3.57 19.93 -19.65
CA TYR A 98 -3.57 19.16 -18.41
C TYR A 98 -4.33 19.91 -17.32
N ILE A 99 -5.24 19.21 -16.64
CA ILE A 99 -5.97 19.76 -15.49
C ILE A 99 -5.17 19.56 -14.20
N ARG A 100 -4.35 18.50 -14.13
CA ARG A 100 -3.50 18.16 -12.98
C ARG A 100 -2.17 17.57 -13.46
N LYS A 101 -1.17 17.59 -12.56
CA LYS A 101 0.20 17.14 -12.86
C LYS A 101 0.49 15.70 -12.44
N SER A 102 -0.47 14.93 -11.95
CA SER A 102 -0.27 13.53 -11.54
C SER A 102 -1.53 12.71 -11.69
N CYS A 103 -1.40 11.39 -11.87
CA CYS A 103 -2.55 10.48 -11.94
C CYS A 103 -3.29 10.42 -10.61
N ILE A 104 -2.54 10.33 -9.50
CA ILE A 104 -3.09 10.24 -8.15
C ILE A 104 -3.90 11.48 -7.73
N ALA A 105 -3.70 12.63 -8.39
CA ALA A 105 -4.50 13.83 -8.14
C ALA A 105 -6.00 13.64 -8.48
N CYS A 106 -6.31 12.79 -9.46
CA CYS A 106 -7.67 12.42 -9.84
C CYS A 106 -8.05 11.00 -9.40
N HIS A 107 -7.06 10.11 -9.19
CA HIS A 107 -7.24 8.76 -8.69
C HIS A 107 -6.58 8.54 -7.32
N PRO A 108 -7.08 9.18 -6.24
CA PRO A 108 -6.55 8.95 -4.90
C PRO A 108 -6.63 7.47 -4.52
N SER A 109 -5.58 6.96 -3.87
CA SER A 109 -5.48 5.56 -3.46
C SER A 109 -5.80 4.58 -4.60
N TYR A 110 -5.24 4.81 -5.80
CA TYR A 110 -5.33 3.87 -6.93
C TYR A 110 -6.77 3.66 -7.44
N GLY A 111 -7.60 4.70 -7.33
CA GLY A 111 -9.04 4.61 -7.67
C GLY A 111 -9.87 3.86 -6.62
N GLY A 112 -9.24 3.29 -5.60
CA GLY A 112 -9.90 2.62 -4.48
C GLY A 112 -10.59 3.55 -3.48
N ARG A 113 -10.35 4.86 -3.60
CA ARG A 113 -11.04 5.88 -2.81
C ARG A 113 -11.41 7.11 -3.63
N SER A 114 -12.49 7.00 -4.40
CA SER A 114 -13.58 7.93 -4.08
C SER A 114 -14.17 7.41 -2.78
N LYS A 115 -13.75 7.95 -1.62
CA LYS A 115 -14.47 7.66 -0.36
C LYS A 115 -15.94 7.92 -0.68
N ARG A 116 -16.85 6.98 -0.43
CA ARG A 116 -18.28 7.32 -0.43
C ARG A 116 -18.41 8.44 0.60
N VAL A 117 -18.54 9.65 0.12
CA VAL A 117 -18.89 10.78 0.93
C VAL A 117 -20.40 10.83 0.89
N ASP A 118 -21.04 10.89 2.06
CA ASP A 118 -22.49 11.10 2.11
C ASP A 118 -22.84 12.49 1.54
N LYS A 119 -21.85 13.39 1.50
CA LYS A 119 -21.94 14.72 0.89
C LYS A 119 -20.56 15.15 0.37
N PHE A 120 -20.50 15.58 -0.90
CA PHE A 120 -19.35 16.32 -1.41
C PHE A 120 -19.42 17.74 -0.86
N ASP A 121 -18.45 18.13 -0.03
CA ASP A 121 -18.31 19.53 0.36
C ASP A 121 -17.54 20.26 -0.74
N THR A 122 -18.23 21.19 -1.39
CA THR A 122 -17.68 22.05 -2.46
C THR A 122 -17.54 23.50 -1.99
N SER A 123 -17.65 23.74 -0.69
CA SER A 123 -17.56 25.08 -0.07
C SER A 123 -16.11 25.53 0.09
#